data_AF-A0A1F4C7U5-F1
#
_entry.id   AF-A0A1F4C7U5-F1
#
_cell.length_a   1.000
_cell.length_b   1.000
_cell.length_c   1.000
_cell.angle_alpha   90.00
_cell.angle_beta   90.00
_cell.angle_gamma   90.00
#
_symmetry.space_group_name_H-M   'P 1'
#
loop_
_entity.id
_entity.type
_entity.pdbx_description
1 polymer ?
#
loop_
_entity_poly.entity_id
_entity_poly.type
_entity_poly.pdbx_seq_one_letter_code
_entity_poly.pdbx_strand_id
1 'polypeptide(L)'
;MCMASALDIIQAGKPPRATFVDYPLGHTAGKPFDPDDQLAIIREGLIALETMRTAGRIHRLPNRWSADEAWKQQAGATTGADTRRPRDETPQFQTETDRAAAIAAGTLVQEIRAKS
;
A
#
# COMPACT_ATOMS: atom_id res chain seq x y z
N MET A 1 4.35 -12.11 -7.83
CA MET A 1 3.29 -11.42 -8.59
C MET A 1 2.98 -10.13 -7.88
N CYS A 2 2.67 -9.06 -8.62
CA CYS A 2 2.22 -7.79 -8.04
C CYS A 2 0.69 -7.68 -8.14
N MET A 3 0.06 -7.08 -7.15
CA MET A 3 -1.31 -6.57 -7.28
C MET A 3 -1.22 -5.04 -7.27
N ALA A 4 -1.92 -4.35 -8.16
CA ALA A 4 -1.82 -2.90 -8.31
C ALA A 4 -3.17 -2.23 -8.62
N SER A 5 -3.30 -0.96 -8.22
CA SER A 5 -4.43 -0.09 -8.55
C SER A 5 -4.04 1.20 -9.28
N ALA A 6 -2.75 1.34 -9.62
CA ALA A 6 -2.26 2.37 -10.53
C ALA A 6 -1.64 1.71 -11.75
N LEU A 7 -2.35 1.79 -12.88
CA LEU A 7 -1.98 1.07 -14.11
C LEU A 7 -0.68 1.62 -14.73
N ASP A 8 -0.53 2.93 -14.75
CA ASP A 8 0.64 3.64 -15.25
C ASP A 8 1.91 3.30 -14.44
N ILE A 9 1.80 3.32 -13.10
CA ILE A 9 2.89 2.97 -12.19
C ILE A 9 3.31 1.51 -12.40
N ILE A 10 2.34 0.58 -12.45
CA ILE A 10 2.67 -0.84 -12.59
C ILE A 10 3.24 -1.16 -13.99
N GLN A 11 2.80 -0.46 -15.04
CA GLN A 11 3.38 -0.56 -16.38
C GLN A 11 4.83 -0.06 -16.41
N ALA A 12 5.11 1.09 -15.78
CA ALA A 12 6.46 1.65 -15.69
C ALA A 12 7.42 0.73 -14.93
N GLY A 13 6.95 0.10 -13.85
CA GLY A 13 7.74 -0.85 -13.06
C GLY A 13 8.05 -2.17 -13.76
N LYS A 14 7.35 -2.49 -14.87
CA LYS A 14 7.54 -3.71 -15.69
C LYS A 14 7.67 -5.00 -14.84
N PRO A 15 6.75 -5.26 -13.90
CA PRO A 15 6.82 -6.48 -13.10
C PRO A 15 6.70 -7.70 -14.01
N PRO A 16 7.31 -8.83 -13.63
CA PRO A 16 7.20 -10.05 -14.43
C PRO A 16 5.74 -10.46 -14.62
N ARG A 17 4.89 -10.31 -13.59
CA ARG A 17 3.46 -10.61 -13.65
C ARG A 17 2.70 -9.72 -12.67
N ALA A 18 1.59 -9.15 -13.12
CA ALA A 18 0.73 -8.34 -12.26
C ALA A 18 -0.76 -8.61 -12.47
N THR A 19 -1.54 -8.38 -11.42
CA THR A 19 -2.99 -8.21 -11.46
C THR A 19 -3.32 -6.75 -11.17
N PHE A 20 -4.25 -6.17 -11.91
CA PHE A 20 -4.68 -4.78 -11.80
C PHE A 20 -6.18 -4.71 -11.50
N VAL A 21 -6.55 -3.94 -10.49
CA VAL A 21 -7.94 -3.59 -10.18
C VAL A 21 -8.09 -2.06 -10.19
N ASP A 22 -9.08 -1.56 -10.91
CA ASP A 22 -9.29 -0.11 -11.15
C ASP A 22 -9.99 0.57 -9.98
N TYR A 23 -9.36 0.54 -8.82
CA TYR A 23 -9.84 1.07 -7.54
C TYR A 23 -8.95 2.24 -7.08
N PRO A 24 -9.39 3.05 -6.09
CA PRO A 24 -8.52 4.04 -5.48
C PRO A 24 -7.25 3.43 -4.91
N LEU A 25 -6.15 4.19 -4.92
CA LEU A 25 -4.90 3.79 -4.29
C LEU A 25 -5.13 3.37 -2.83
N GLY A 26 -4.52 2.26 -2.42
CA GLY A 26 -4.70 1.65 -1.10
C GLY A 26 -5.79 0.56 -1.04
N HIS A 27 -6.61 0.41 -2.08
CA HIS A 27 -7.71 -0.58 -2.12
C HIS A 27 -7.43 -1.75 -3.08
N THR A 28 -6.16 -2.07 -3.29
CA THR A 28 -5.71 -3.09 -4.24
C THR A 28 -6.16 -4.51 -3.91
N ALA A 29 -6.58 -4.75 -2.67
CA ALA A 29 -7.09 -6.03 -2.18
C ALA A 29 -8.63 -6.07 -2.04
N GLY A 30 -9.34 -5.04 -2.50
CA GLY A 30 -10.80 -4.95 -2.44
C GLY A 30 -11.33 -3.73 -1.69
N LYS A 31 -12.66 -3.57 -1.73
CA LYS A 31 -13.37 -2.49 -1.04
C LYS A 31 -13.31 -2.66 0.49
N PRO A 32 -13.27 -1.57 1.26
CA PRO A 32 -13.38 -1.64 2.72
C PRO A 32 -14.68 -2.32 3.13
N PHE A 33 -14.59 -3.23 4.10
CA PHE A 33 -15.74 -3.92 4.69
C PHE A 33 -16.59 -4.76 3.70
N ASP A 34 -16.03 -5.13 2.55
CA ASP A 34 -16.65 -6.00 1.56
C ASP A 34 -15.81 -7.28 1.38
N PRO A 35 -16.02 -8.32 2.21
CA PRO A 35 -15.23 -9.54 2.17
C PRO A 35 -15.38 -10.31 0.86
N ASP A 36 -16.52 -10.21 0.19
CA ASP A 36 -16.79 -10.94 -1.05
C ASP A 36 -15.98 -10.34 -2.20
N ASP A 37 -15.96 -9.01 -2.33
CA ASP A 37 -15.11 -8.31 -3.30
C ASP A 37 -13.62 -8.56 -3.03
N GLN A 38 -13.21 -8.48 -1.75
CA GLN A 38 -11.84 -8.77 -1.34
C GLN A 38 -11.42 -10.19 -1.72
N LEU A 39 -12.26 -11.19 -1.39
CA LEU A 39 -11.99 -12.58 -1.68
C LEU A 39 -11.93 -12.83 -3.19
N ALA A 40 -12.82 -12.20 -3.97
CA ALA A 40 -12.81 -12.31 -5.43
C ALA A 40 -11.48 -11.80 -6.02
N ILE A 41 -11.01 -10.62 -5.59
CA ILE A 41 -9.77 -10.02 -6.08
C ILE A 41 -8.54 -10.85 -5.71
N ILE A 42 -8.45 -11.30 -4.45
CA ILE A 42 -7.33 -12.12 -3.99
C ILE A 42 -7.32 -13.47 -4.73
N ARG A 43 -8.48 -14.11 -4.91
CA ARG A 43 -8.58 -15.37 -5.65
C ARG A 43 -8.10 -15.22 -7.08
N GLU A 44 -8.55 -14.19 -7.81
CA GLU A 44 -8.09 -13.94 -9.18
C GLU A 44 -6.59 -13.61 -9.23
N GLY A 45 -6.06 -12.89 -8.23
CA GLY A 45 -4.62 -12.68 -8.09
C GLY A 45 -3.83 -13.99 -7.95
N LEU A 46 -4.30 -14.92 -7.13
CA LEU A 46 -3.66 -16.23 -6.96
C LEU A 46 -3.78 -17.10 -8.22
N ILE A 47 -4.95 -17.13 -8.86
CA ILE A 47 -5.14 -17.83 -10.15
C ILE A 47 -4.18 -17.27 -11.21
N ALA A 48 -4.06 -15.95 -11.29
CA ALA A 48 -3.15 -15.28 -12.22
C ALA A 48 -1.68 -15.61 -11.90
N LEU A 49 -1.30 -15.71 -10.63
CA LEU A 49 0.03 -16.16 -10.19
C LEU A 49 0.30 -17.60 -10.65
N GLU A 50 -0.69 -18.47 -10.56
CA GLU A 50 -0.56 -19.87 -10.95
C GLU A 50 -0.61 -20.10 -12.46
N THR A 51 -1.29 -19.26 -13.23
CA THR A 51 -1.57 -19.53 -14.66
C THR A 51 -0.76 -18.67 -15.63
N MET A 52 -0.35 -17.46 -15.24
CA MET A 52 0.41 -16.57 -16.12
C MET A 52 1.85 -17.08 -16.27
N ARG A 53 2.25 -17.35 -17.51
CA ARG A 53 3.59 -17.86 -17.88
C ARG A 53 4.46 -16.81 -18.59
N THR A 54 3.85 -15.81 -19.20
CA THR A 54 4.55 -14.76 -19.95
C THR A 54 4.91 -13.59 -19.05
N ALA A 55 6.17 -13.15 -19.11
CA ALA A 55 6.64 -11.97 -18.41
C ALA A 55 5.98 -10.67 -18.95
N GLY A 56 5.84 -9.65 -18.11
CA GLY A 56 5.26 -8.35 -18.46
C GLY A 56 3.74 -8.34 -18.61
N ARG A 57 3.06 -9.48 -18.39
CA ARG A 57 1.61 -9.55 -18.52
C ARG A 57 0.93 -8.93 -17.28
N ILE A 58 -0.12 -8.14 -17.55
CA ILE A 58 -0.98 -7.52 -16.55
C ILE A 58 -2.40 -8.07 -16.74
N HIS A 59 -2.93 -8.79 -15.76
CA HIS A 59 -4.31 -9.26 -15.74
C HIS A 59 -5.21 -8.19 -15.14
N ARG A 60 -6.17 -7.66 -15.91
CA ARG A 60 -7.08 -6.61 -15.45
C ARG A 60 -8.37 -7.25 -14.94
N LEU A 61 -8.72 -6.98 -13.69
CA LEU A 61 -9.93 -7.49 -13.07
C LEU A 61 -11.17 -6.70 -13.52
N PRO A 62 -12.34 -7.35 -13.61
CA PRO A 62 -13.59 -6.71 -14.03
C PRO A 62 -14.28 -5.94 -12.90
N ASN A 63 -13.76 -6.01 -11.66
CA ASN A 63 -14.35 -5.39 -10.49
C ASN A 63 -14.49 -3.86 -10.67
N ARG A 64 -15.57 -3.30 -10.11
CA ARG A 64 -15.88 -1.86 -10.18
C ARG A 64 -16.00 -1.27 -8.79
N TRP A 65 -15.32 -0.14 -8.59
CA TRP A 65 -15.36 0.59 -7.32
C TRP A 65 -16.79 1.08 -7.01
N SER A 66 -17.41 1.74 -7.98
CA SER A 66 -18.78 2.25 -7.92
C SER A 66 -19.47 2.10 -9.28
N ALA A 67 -20.78 2.38 -9.33
CA ALA A 67 -21.55 2.37 -10.57
C ALA A 67 -21.10 3.47 -11.55
N ASP A 68 -20.66 4.60 -11.02
CA ASP A 68 -20.07 5.71 -11.76
C ASP A 68 -18.55 5.81 -11.52
N GLU A 69 -17.90 6.69 -12.29
CA GLU A 69 -16.46 6.98 -12.20
C GLU A 69 -16.16 8.29 -11.44
N ALA A 70 -17.14 8.86 -10.72
CA ALA A 70 -17.00 10.16 -10.07
C ALA A 70 -15.89 10.14 -9.00
N TRP A 71 -15.66 8.97 -8.39
CA TRP A 71 -14.58 8.75 -7.43
C TRP A 71 -13.18 9.07 -7.99
N LYS A 72 -12.95 8.92 -9.31
CA LYS A 72 -11.64 9.21 -9.92
C LYS A 72 -11.29 10.69 -9.84
N GLN A 73 -12.29 11.57 -9.91
CA GLN A 73 -12.09 13.01 -9.77
C GLN A 73 -11.69 13.36 -8.33
N GLN A 74 -12.32 12.72 -7.34
CA GLN A 74 -11.97 12.90 -5.93
C GLN A 74 -10.59 12.33 -5.61
N ALA A 75 -10.25 11.15 -6.14
CA ALA A 75 -8.96 10.51 -5.92
C ALA A 75 -7.80 11.26 -6.60
N GLY A 76 -8.05 11.91 -7.73
CA GLY A 76 -7.07 12.73 -8.45
C GLY A 76 -7.00 14.20 -8.00
N ALA A 77 -7.89 14.63 -7.11
CA ALA A 77 -7.94 16.02 -6.66
C ALA A 77 -6.69 16.36 -5.82
N THR A 78 -5.95 17.37 -6.26
CA THR A 78 -4.84 17.96 -5.50
C THR A 78 -5.28 19.12 -4.61
N THR A 79 -6.55 19.50 -4.72
CA THR A 79 -7.19 20.54 -3.92
C THR A 79 -7.68 19.94 -2.60
N GLY A 80 -7.05 20.29 -1.49
CA GLY A 80 -7.43 19.83 -0.15
C GLY A 80 -6.40 20.20 0.92
N ALA A 81 -6.77 20.07 2.19
CA ALA A 81 -5.81 20.11 3.28
C ALA A 81 -4.96 18.84 3.27
N ASP A 82 -3.69 18.95 3.66
CA ASP A 82 -2.84 17.77 3.85
C ASP A 82 -3.40 16.92 4.99
N THR A 83 -3.99 15.77 4.63
CA THR A 83 -4.59 14.84 5.61
C THR A 83 -3.58 13.84 6.16
N ARG A 84 -2.31 13.91 5.73
CA ARG A 84 -1.27 13.04 6.28
C ARG A 84 -1.06 13.38 7.75
N ARG A 85 -0.88 12.34 8.57
CA ARG A 85 -0.50 12.55 9.97
C ARG A 85 0.85 13.29 10.00
N PRO A 86 1.05 14.23 10.95
CA PRO A 86 2.36 14.81 11.19
C PRO A 86 3.40 13.70 11.35
N ARG A 87 4.59 13.94 10.83
CA ARG A 87 5.70 13.01 10.98
C ARG A 87 5.96 12.80 12.47
N ASP A 88 6.00 11.54 12.90
CA ASP A 88 6.53 11.20 14.21
C ASP A 88 8.05 11.28 14.14
N GLU A 89 8.63 12.18 14.92
CA GLU A 89 10.07 12.38 15.01
C GLU A 89 10.71 11.45 16.06
N THR A 90 9.88 10.66 16.78
CA THR A 90 10.36 9.68 17.75
C THR A 90 11.15 8.57 17.05
N PRO A 91 12.44 8.38 17.36
CA PRO A 91 13.21 7.30 16.78
C PRO A 91 12.65 5.93 17.17
N GLN A 92 12.30 5.12 16.18
CA GLN A 92 11.80 3.76 16.35
C GLN A 92 12.95 2.77 16.15
N PHE A 93 13.09 1.80 17.06
CA PHE A 93 14.15 0.80 17.04
C PHE A 93 13.56 -0.60 16.90
N GLN A 94 14.23 -1.47 16.16
CA GLN A 94 13.78 -2.86 15.98
C GLN A 94 13.85 -3.63 17.31
N THR A 95 14.90 -3.40 18.10
CA THR A 95 15.08 -4.00 19.43
C THR A 95 15.52 -2.97 20.47
N GLU A 96 15.44 -3.35 21.74
CA GLU A 96 15.94 -2.51 22.84
C GLU A 96 17.48 -2.43 22.83
N THR A 97 18.16 -3.47 22.34
CA THR A 97 19.61 -3.45 22.15
C THR A 97 20.01 -2.36 21.14
N ASP A 98 19.25 -2.20 20.06
CA ASP A 98 19.52 -1.15 19.06
C ASP A 98 19.32 0.25 19.66
N ARG A 99 18.29 0.42 20.50
CA ARG A 99 18.08 1.67 21.26
C ARG A 99 19.26 1.94 22.18
N ALA A 100 19.69 0.95 22.96
CA ALA A 100 20.80 1.08 23.89
C ALA A 100 22.12 1.40 23.17
N ALA A 101 22.36 0.78 22.01
CA ALA A 101 23.52 1.05 21.17
C ALA A 101 23.48 2.48 20.60
N ALA A 102 22.32 2.97 20.17
CA ALA A 102 22.16 4.35 19.71
C ALA A 102 22.40 5.37 20.82
N ILE A 103 21.94 5.08 22.04
CA ILE A 103 22.24 5.88 23.23
C ILE A 103 23.75 5.86 23.50
N ALA A 104 24.37 4.69 23.51
CA ALA A 104 25.80 4.53 23.77
C ALA A 104 26.68 5.20 22.70
N ALA A 105 26.23 5.22 21.44
CA ALA A 105 26.88 5.91 20.33
C ALA A 105 26.61 7.43 20.30
N GLY A 106 25.77 7.95 21.21
CA GLY A 106 25.43 9.37 21.28
C GLY A 106 24.48 9.85 20.18
N THR A 107 23.84 8.94 19.43
CA THR A 107 22.89 9.26 18.35
C THR A 107 21.44 9.36 18.85
N LEU A 108 21.18 8.94 20.09
CA LEU A 108 19.91 9.16 20.80
C LEU A 108 20.19 9.71 22.20
N VAL A 109 19.49 10.77 22.61
CA VAL A 109 19.56 11.29 23.98
C VAL A 109 18.69 10.42 24.89
N GLN A 110 19.22 9.98 26.03
CA GLN A 110 18.40 9.34 27.06
C GLN A 110 17.40 10.34 27.63
N GLU A 111 16.10 10.08 27.47
CA GLU A 111 15.07 10.84 28.18
C GLU A 111 15.24 10.63 29.69
N ILE A 112 15.62 11.68 30.41
CA ILE A 112 15.72 11.67 31.87
C ILE A 112 14.29 11.57 32.41
N ARG A 113 13.91 10.38 32.89
CA ARG A 113 12.68 10.21 33.68
C ARG A 113 12.85 10.98 34.99
N ALA A 114 12.34 12.21 35.04
CA ALA A 114 12.10 12.90 36.30
C ALA A 114 11.00 12.12 37.04
N LYS A 115 11.40 11.24 37.96
CA LYS A 115 10.49 10.66 38.95
C LYS A 115 10.20 11.74 40.00
N SER A 116 8.94 12.14 40.10
CA SER A 116 8.38 12.78 41.30
C SER A 116 8.30 11.79 42.46
#